data_AF-A0A0M3ICD0-F1
#
_entry.id   AF-A0A0M3ICD0-F1
#
_cell.length_a   1.000
_cell.length_b   1.000
_cell.length_c   1.000
_cell.angle_alpha   90.00
_cell.angle_beta   90.00
_cell.angle_gamma   90.00
#
_symmetry.space_group_name_H-M   'P 1'
#
loop_
_entity.id
_entity.type
_entity.pdbx_description
1 polymer ?
#
loop_
_entity_poly.entity_id
_entity_poly.type
_entity_poly.pdbx_seq_one_letter_code
_entity_poly.pdbx_strand_id
1 'polypeptide(L)'
;MLVDRGRLSYDDLVVEYWPEYGQFGKENTTIEDVLTHKAGIPYMEDVTMEDVANQELMMHKIESAKPLWTPGTATGYHAITFGWLLDGIVQKADEKGRNIRTFFREEVAEKYGIDISIGLPKHEYGNLARATQPGLFEYARDILADPRMLAMLALMYLRMPDSIAAKLRMHPSWIPLNYDTVALNDPDVVSLNMGAVTGVGNADNFARLFSLALDGTLISNRTLQLIAQPTVANWHLEQVVLYPLVKGRGFFFEPHPSIKGAYLLGHPGYGGQSLNVDVERRLVIAYVSNGLKTGTGEMCSAYQRILRTVFNVID
;
A
#
# COMPACT_ATOMS: atom_id res chain seq x y z
N MET A 1 -6.66 5.56 12.64
CA MET A 1 -7.85 6.34 13.03
C MET A 1 -8.90 5.51 13.74
N LEU A 2 -9.43 4.42 13.18
CA LEU A 2 -10.43 3.60 13.88
C LEU A 2 -9.90 3.01 15.21
N VAL A 3 -8.64 2.55 15.24
CA VAL A 3 -7.97 2.13 16.48
C VAL A 3 -7.84 3.26 17.49
N ASP A 4 -7.42 4.45 17.03
CA ASP A 4 -7.28 5.64 17.87
C ASP A 4 -8.61 6.05 18.54
N ARG A 5 -9.72 5.84 17.82
CA ARG A 5 -11.09 6.09 18.30
C ARG A 5 -11.65 4.95 19.14
N GLY A 6 -10.88 3.88 19.39
CA GLY A 6 -11.33 2.71 20.14
C GLY A 6 -12.42 1.89 19.45
N ARG A 7 -12.54 2.00 18.11
CA ARG A 7 -13.53 1.24 17.32
C ARG A 7 -13.11 -0.18 17.01
N LEU A 8 -11.80 -0.43 17.02
CA LEU A 8 -11.17 -1.74 16.89
C LEU A 8 -9.77 -1.73 17.48
N SER A 9 -9.21 -2.89 17.77
CA SER A 9 -7.82 -3.08 18.18
C SER A 9 -7.09 -3.95 17.15
N TYR A 10 -5.76 -3.90 17.17
CA TYR A 10 -4.97 -4.67 16.21
C TYR A 10 -5.00 -6.18 16.45
N ASP A 11 -5.21 -6.61 17.71
CA ASP A 11 -5.20 -8.02 18.08
C ASP A 11 -6.60 -8.65 17.97
N ASP A 12 -7.64 -7.84 17.69
CA ASP A 12 -9.00 -8.34 17.50
C ASP A 12 -9.06 -9.24 16.28
N LEU A 13 -9.95 -10.23 16.31
CA LEU A 13 -10.22 -11.05 15.16
C LEU A 13 -11.06 -10.28 14.14
N VAL A 14 -10.75 -10.43 12.85
CA VAL A 14 -11.55 -9.82 11.77
C VAL A 14 -13.02 -10.21 11.88
N VAL A 15 -13.30 -11.45 12.32
CA VAL A 15 -14.66 -11.99 12.45
C VAL A 15 -15.50 -11.34 13.56
N GLU A 16 -14.89 -10.61 14.49
CA GLU A 16 -15.63 -9.83 15.50
C GLU A 16 -16.41 -8.68 14.86
N TYR A 17 -15.92 -8.17 13.73
CA TYR A 17 -16.52 -7.08 12.97
C TYR A 17 -17.19 -7.59 11.69
N TRP A 18 -16.59 -8.60 11.06
CA TRP A 18 -17.01 -9.15 9.78
C TRP A 18 -17.14 -10.68 9.86
N PRO A 19 -18.22 -11.21 10.44
CA PRO A 19 -18.37 -12.65 10.67
C PRO A 19 -18.23 -13.50 9.41
N GLU A 20 -18.75 -13.01 8.27
CA GLU A 20 -18.72 -13.71 6.99
C GLU A 20 -17.30 -13.91 6.45
N TYR A 21 -16.33 -13.09 6.87
CA TYR A 21 -14.92 -13.26 6.52
C TYR A 21 -14.36 -14.60 7.02
N GLY A 22 -14.87 -15.13 8.13
CA GLY A 22 -14.33 -16.32 8.80
C GLY A 22 -14.39 -17.63 8.01
N GLN A 23 -15.03 -17.63 6.84
CA GLN A 23 -15.12 -18.80 5.98
C GLN A 23 -13.73 -19.28 5.51
N PHE A 24 -13.63 -20.56 5.16
CA PHE A 24 -12.43 -21.16 4.56
C PHE A 24 -11.15 -21.06 5.41
N GLY A 25 -11.26 -21.17 6.74
CA GLY A 25 -10.10 -21.22 7.64
C GLY A 25 -9.54 -19.84 8.01
N LYS A 26 -10.35 -18.79 7.87
CA LYS A 26 -9.96 -17.39 8.12
C LYS A 26 -10.40 -16.88 9.50
N GLU A 27 -11.10 -17.68 10.28
CA GLU A 27 -11.74 -17.30 11.55
C GLU A 27 -10.78 -16.75 12.61
N ASN A 28 -9.51 -17.16 12.57
CA ASN A 28 -8.49 -16.72 13.52
C ASN A 28 -7.60 -15.58 12.99
N THR A 29 -7.95 -14.96 11.85
CA THR A 29 -7.16 -13.84 11.32
C THR A 29 -7.36 -12.61 12.19
N THR A 30 -6.27 -12.03 12.68
CA THR A 30 -6.32 -10.75 13.41
C THR A 30 -6.29 -9.55 12.46
N ILE A 31 -6.67 -8.37 12.95
CA ILE A 31 -6.48 -7.10 12.22
C ILE A 31 -4.99 -6.90 11.88
N GLU A 32 -4.08 -7.25 12.79
CA GLU A 32 -2.63 -7.19 12.57
C GLU A 32 -2.16 -8.13 11.45
N ASP A 33 -2.73 -9.33 11.37
CA ASP A 33 -2.41 -10.26 10.28
C ASP A 33 -2.78 -9.67 8.92
N VAL A 34 -3.92 -9.00 8.80
CA VAL A 34 -4.29 -8.29 7.57
C VAL A 34 -3.28 -7.17 7.28
N LEU A 35 -3.02 -6.31 8.28
CA LEU A 35 -2.14 -5.14 8.17
C LEU A 35 -0.66 -5.48 7.91
N THR A 36 -0.23 -6.69 8.24
CA THR A 36 1.13 -7.20 7.98
C THR A 36 1.18 -8.21 6.84
N HIS A 37 0.12 -8.27 6.04
CA HIS A 37 0.01 -9.10 4.84
C HIS A 37 0.14 -10.61 5.11
N LYS A 38 -0.37 -11.07 6.25
CA LYS A 38 -0.39 -12.47 6.67
C LYS A 38 -1.75 -13.16 6.47
N ALA A 39 -2.76 -12.45 5.97
CA ALA A 39 -4.10 -12.98 5.73
C ALA A 39 -4.19 -14.11 4.68
N GLY A 40 -3.14 -14.32 3.88
CA GLY A 40 -3.05 -15.45 2.96
C GLY A 40 -3.74 -15.29 1.61
N ILE A 41 -4.21 -14.10 1.26
CA ILE A 41 -4.95 -13.84 0.02
C ILE A 41 -4.19 -12.82 -0.84
N PRO A 42 -2.95 -13.10 -1.30
CA PRO A 42 -2.14 -12.11 -2.02
C PRO A 42 -2.72 -11.75 -3.40
N TYR A 43 -3.53 -12.63 -3.99
CA TYR A 43 -4.25 -12.40 -5.24
C TYR A 43 -5.59 -13.15 -5.21
N MET A 44 -6.46 -12.83 -6.16
CA MET A 44 -7.71 -13.54 -6.41
C MET A 44 -7.85 -13.82 -7.91
N GLU A 45 -8.43 -14.96 -8.24
CA GLU A 45 -8.73 -15.36 -9.61
C GLU A 45 -10.11 -14.80 -10.02
N ASP A 46 -10.34 -14.60 -11.32
CA ASP A 46 -11.64 -14.24 -11.90
C ASP A 46 -12.31 -12.97 -11.30
N VAL A 47 -11.51 -11.93 -11.07
CA VAL A 47 -12.00 -10.60 -10.71
C VAL A 47 -12.15 -9.74 -11.97
N THR A 48 -13.40 -9.36 -12.26
CA THR A 48 -13.78 -8.51 -13.40
C THR A 48 -13.91 -7.05 -12.98
N MET A 49 -13.97 -6.14 -13.96
CA MET A 49 -14.20 -4.72 -13.70
C MET A 49 -15.55 -4.45 -13.02
N GLU A 50 -16.58 -5.21 -13.38
CA GLU A 50 -17.92 -5.12 -12.76
C GLU A 50 -17.86 -5.51 -11.28
N ASP A 51 -17.13 -6.57 -10.95
CA ASP A 51 -16.92 -6.96 -9.56
C ASP A 51 -16.28 -5.82 -8.78
N VAL A 52 -15.18 -5.23 -9.29
CA VAL A 52 -14.46 -4.15 -8.59
C VAL A 52 -15.27 -2.87 -8.46
N ALA A 53 -16.15 -2.58 -9.42
CA ALA A 53 -17.08 -1.46 -9.35
C ALA A 53 -18.22 -1.68 -8.33
N ASN A 54 -18.47 -2.92 -7.92
CA ASN A 54 -19.51 -3.28 -6.96
C ASN A 54 -18.91 -3.79 -5.64
N GLN A 55 -18.95 -2.93 -4.64
CA GLN A 55 -18.37 -3.20 -3.33
C GLN A 55 -18.95 -4.46 -2.65
N GLU A 56 -20.26 -4.69 -2.76
CA GLU A 56 -20.92 -5.85 -2.15
C GLU A 56 -20.45 -7.15 -2.80
N LEU A 57 -20.34 -7.16 -4.14
CA LEU A 57 -19.78 -8.31 -4.87
C LEU A 57 -18.33 -8.57 -4.47
N MET A 58 -17.48 -7.54 -4.37
CA MET A 58 -16.10 -7.77 -3.93
C MET A 58 -15.99 -8.27 -2.51
N MET A 59 -16.83 -7.78 -1.58
CA MET A 59 -16.85 -8.30 -0.22
C MET A 59 -17.18 -9.79 -0.20
N HIS A 60 -18.23 -10.22 -0.91
CA HIS A 60 -18.59 -11.64 -1.00
C HIS A 60 -17.47 -12.50 -1.60
N LYS A 61 -16.73 -11.97 -2.58
CA LYS A 61 -15.57 -12.67 -3.12
C LYS A 61 -14.44 -12.79 -2.09
N ILE A 62 -14.19 -11.76 -1.27
CA ILE A 62 -13.19 -11.82 -0.18
C ILE A 62 -13.60 -12.83 0.90
N GLU A 63 -14.87 -12.82 1.30
CA GLU A 63 -15.44 -13.81 2.23
C GLU A 63 -15.21 -15.23 1.72
N SER A 64 -15.43 -15.45 0.42
CA SER A 64 -15.27 -16.75 -0.23
C SER A 64 -13.83 -17.09 -0.63
N ALA A 65 -12.88 -16.18 -0.45
CA ALA A 65 -11.49 -16.40 -0.83
C ALA A 65 -10.84 -17.44 0.09
N LYS A 66 -10.11 -18.38 -0.51
CA LYS A 66 -9.33 -19.39 0.19
C LYS A 66 -7.90 -18.88 0.38
N PRO A 67 -7.39 -18.77 1.61
CA PRO A 67 -5.99 -18.44 1.84
C PRO A 67 -5.05 -19.47 1.20
N LEU A 68 -3.93 -19.01 0.63
CA LEU A 68 -2.86 -19.86 0.13
C LEU A 68 -2.01 -20.46 1.26
N TRP A 69 -2.03 -19.83 2.44
CA TRP A 69 -1.44 -20.33 3.68
C TRP A 69 -2.35 -19.98 4.84
N THR A 70 -2.23 -20.69 5.96
CA THR A 70 -2.97 -20.38 7.18
C THR A 70 -2.67 -18.95 7.65
N PRO A 71 -3.68 -18.10 7.85
CA PRO A 71 -3.47 -16.73 8.31
C PRO A 71 -2.53 -16.65 9.53
N GLY A 72 -1.64 -15.66 9.51
CA GLY A 72 -0.64 -15.45 10.57
C GLY A 72 0.65 -16.29 10.44
N THR A 73 0.65 -17.38 9.67
CA THR A 73 1.81 -18.31 9.59
C THR A 73 2.88 -17.90 8.59
N ALA A 74 2.52 -17.11 7.56
CA ALA A 74 3.45 -16.57 6.57
C ALA A 74 3.01 -15.16 6.14
N THR A 75 3.92 -14.40 5.55
CA THR A 75 3.63 -13.07 4.99
C THR A 75 3.81 -13.07 3.48
N GLY A 76 2.87 -12.42 2.80
CA GLY A 76 2.64 -12.45 1.37
C GLY A 76 2.22 -11.08 0.86
N TYR A 77 2.95 -10.28 0.09
CA TYR A 77 2.47 -8.93 -0.24
C TYR A 77 1.13 -8.94 -1.01
N HIS A 78 0.09 -8.37 -0.41
CA HIS A 78 -1.28 -8.30 -0.97
C HIS A 78 -1.44 -7.03 -1.82
N ALA A 79 -0.75 -6.94 -2.96
CA ALA A 79 -0.63 -5.68 -3.70
C ALA A 79 -1.98 -5.00 -4.07
N ILE A 80 -3.02 -5.80 -4.32
CA ILE A 80 -4.36 -5.33 -4.70
C ILE A 80 -5.38 -5.67 -3.61
N THR A 81 -5.42 -6.94 -3.19
CA THR A 81 -6.40 -7.47 -2.24
C THR A 81 -6.33 -6.80 -0.86
N PHE A 82 -5.19 -6.19 -0.50
CA PHE A 82 -5.08 -5.37 0.71
C PHE A 82 -6.12 -4.25 0.75
N GLY A 83 -6.39 -3.62 -0.40
CA GLY A 83 -7.39 -2.56 -0.51
C GLY A 83 -8.80 -3.06 -0.17
N TRP A 84 -9.18 -4.23 -0.69
CA TRP A 84 -10.50 -4.82 -0.42
C TRP A 84 -10.64 -5.33 1.02
N LEU A 85 -9.58 -5.96 1.56
CA LEU A 85 -9.56 -6.39 2.95
C LEU A 85 -9.74 -5.20 3.90
N LEU A 86 -9.02 -4.10 3.66
CA LEU A 86 -9.16 -2.89 4.47
C LEU A 86 -10.50 -2.19 4.25
N ASP A 87 -11.03 -2.14 3.03
CA ASP A 87 -12.35 -1.55 2.76
C ASP A 87 -13.45 -2.27 3.55
N GLY A 88 -13.46 -3.60 3.53
CA GLY A 88 -14.40 -4.41 4.32
C GLY A 88 -14.27 -4.21 5.83
N ILE A 89 -13.03 -4.21 6.36
CA ILE A 89 -12.78 -3.95 7.79
C ILE A 89 -13.23 -2.55 8.19
N VAL A 90 -12.86 -1.53 7.41
CA VAL A 90 -13.24 -0.13 7.68
C VAL A 90 -14.75 0.01 7.65
N GLN A 91 -15.42 -0.56 6.64
CA GLN A 91 -16.87 -0.49 6.52
C GLN A 91 -17.57 -1.15 7.71
N LYS A 92 -17.11 -2.31 8.15
CA LYS A 92 -17.75 -3.05 9.24
C LYS A 92 -17.49 -2.43 10.62
N ALA A 93 -16.35 -1.77 10.82
CA ALA A 93 -16.00 -1.16 12.10
C ALA A 93 -16.38 0.32 12.23
N ASP A 94 -16.54 1.05 11.12
CA ASP A 94 -17.02 2.44 11.11
C ASP A 94 -18.49 2.52 11.52
N GLU A 95 -18.82 3.43 12.43
CA GLU A 95 -20.17 3.60 12.99
C GLU A 95 -21.23 3.90 11.92
N LYS A 96 -20.83 4.59 10.85
CA LYS A 96 -21.72 4.96 9.75
C LYS A 96 -21.73 3.92 8.63
N GLY A 97 -20.97 2.83 8.75
CA GLY A 97 -20.88 1.81 7.71
C GLY A 97 -20.26 2.32 6.40
N ARG A 98 -19.37 3.33 6.45
CA ARG A 98 -18.77 3.94 5.26
C ARG A 98 -17.61 3.09 4.74
N ASN A 99 -17.51 2.99 3.41
CA ASN A 99 -16.33 2.43 2.75
C ASN A 99 -15.09 3.32 2.91
N ILE A 100 -13.91 2.80 2.59
CA ILE A 100 -12.63 3.48 2.84
C ILE A 100 -12.51 4.81 2.11
N ARG A 101 -13.00 4.90 0.87
CA ARG A 101 -13.04 6.17 0.11
C ARG A 101 -13.86 7.20 0.86
N THR A 102 -15.08 6.85 1.25
CA THR A 102 -16.02 7.79 1.88
C THR A 102 -15.51 8.19 3.27
N PHE A 103 -15.01 7.23 4.04
CA PHE A 103 -14.36 7.48 5.32
C PHE A 103 -13.17 8.44 5.17
N PHE A 104 -12.24 8.17 4.25
CA PHE A 104 -11.08 9.04 4.02
C PHE A 104 -11.49 10.44 3.55
N ARG A 105 -12.44 10.53 2.61
CA ARG A 105 -12.93 11.81 2.11
C ARG A 105 -13.48 12.69 3.23
N GLU A 106 -14.40 12.16 4.04
CA GLU A 106 -15.09 12.93 5.08
C GLU A 106 -14.22 13.20 6.31
N GLU A 107 -13.42 12.21 6.73
CA GLU A 107 -12.66 12.30 7.99
C GLU A 107 -11.29 12.96 7.81
N VAL A 108 -10.80 13.04 6.58
CA VAL A 108 -9.43 13.50 6.27
C VAL A 108 -9.44 14.57 5.19
N ALA A 109 -9.84 14.23 3.97
CA ALA A 109 -9.67 15.10 2.80
C ALA A 109 -10.45 16.42 2.95
N GLU A 110 -11.77 16.35 3.13
CA GLU A 110 -12.65 17.51 3.26
C GLU A 110 -12.41 18.24 4.58
N LYS A 111 -12.22 17.49 5.68
CA LYS A 111 -12.07 18.05 7.03
C LYS A 111 -10.81 18.91 7.19
N TYR A 112 -9.70 18.53 6.55
CA TYR A 112 -8.41 19.21 6.71
C TYR A 112 -7.91 19.88 5.43
N GLY A 113 -8.72 19.91 4.37
CA GLY A 113 -8.34 20.50 3.08
C GLY A 113 -7.12 19.82 2.48
N ILE A 114 -7.14 18.49 2.46
CA ILE A 114 -6.11 17.63 1.86
C ILE A 114 -6.62 17.16 0.50
N ASP A 115 -5.94 17.59 -0.56
CA ASP A 115 -6.24 17.21 -1.95
C ASP A 115 -5.64 15.85 -2.29
N ILE A 116 -6.26 14.82 -1.72
CA ILE A 116 -6.01 13.40 -2.01
C ILE A 116 -7.37 12.72 -2.20
N SER A 117 -7.48 11.87 -3.20
CA SER A 117 -8.66 11.02 -3.42
C SER A 117 -8.29 9.54 -3.43
N ILE A 118 -9.22 8.69 -3.01
CA ILE A 118 -9.21 7.25 -3.29
C ILE A 118 -10.24 7.02 -4.37
N GLY A 119 -9.77 6.90 -5.60
CA GLY A 119 -10.62 6.87 -6.77
C GLY A 119 -11.05 8.26 -7.22
N LEU A 120 -10.34 8.78 -8.22
CA LEU A 120 -10.53 10.14 -8.72
C LEU A 120 -11.88 10.25 -9.48
N PRO A 121 -12.73 11.24 -9.17
CA PRO A 121 -13.94 11.48 -9.94
C PRO A 121 -13.62 11.75 -11.42
N LYS A 122 -14.37 11.13 -12.33
CA LYS A 122 -14.09 11.22 -13.78
C LYS A 122 -14.05 12.65 -14.33
N HIS A 123 -14.80 13.58 -13.73
CA HIS A 123 -14.82 14.98 -14.15
C HIS A 123 -13.54 15.75 -13.79
N GLU A 124 -12.71 15.22 -12.89
CA GLU A 124 -11.41 15.79 -12.50
C GLU A 124 -10.24 15.20 -13.29
N TYR A 125 -10.50 14.23 -14.18
CA TYR A 125 -9.46 13.55 -14.94
C TYR A 125 -8.58 14.50 -15.78
N GLY A 126 -9.10 15.67 -16.18
CA GLY A 126 -8.32 16.71 -16.86
C GLY A 126 -7.16 17.29 -16.02
N ASN A 127 -7.21 17.15 -14.70
CA ASN A 127 -6.16 17.58 -13.78
C ASN A 127 -5.15 16.47 -13.48
N LEU A 128 -5.41 15.23 -13.89
CA LEU A 128 -4.53 14.09 -13.62
C LEU A 128 -3.33 14.11 -14.57
N ALA A 129 -2.14 14.21 -13.99
CA ALA A 129 -0.90 14.03 -14.74
C ALA A 129 -0.82 12.58 -15.26
N ARG A 130 -0.64 12.41 -16.58
CA ARG A 130 -0.49 11.08 -17.18
C ARG A 130 0.83 10.47 -16.78
N ALA A 131 0.78 9.23 -16.31
CA ALA A 131 1.94 8.46 -15.94
C ALA A 131 2.57 7.76 -17.15
N THR A 132 3.88 7.65 -17.17
CA THR A 132 4.65 6.94 -18.21
C THR A 132 5.57 5.91 -17.59
N GLN A 133 5.72 4.77 -18.26
CA GLN A 133 6.71 3.75 -17.90
C GLN A 133 8.13 4.23 -18.19
N PRO A 134 9.16 3.71 -17.50
CA PRO A 134 10.54 4.03 -17.83
C PRO A 134 10.91 3.49 -19.22
N GLY A 135 11.67 4.26 -20.00
CA GLY A 135 12.22 3.80 -21.27
C GLY A 135 13.42 2.88 -21.08
N LEU A 136 13.85 2.22 -22.16
CA LEU A 136 15.00 1.30 -22.13
C LEU A 136 16.28 1.98 -21.64
N PHE A 137 16.45 3.26 -21.94
CA PHE A 137 17.60 4.04 -21.47
C PHE A 137 17.58 4.21 -19.94
N GLU A 138 16.42 4.54 -19.36
CA GLU A 138 16.26 4.65 -17.91
C GLU A 138 16.53 3.31 -17.23
N TYR A 139 16.01 2.20 -17.76
CA TYR A 139 16.31 0.86 -17.26
C TYR A 139 17.82 0.59 -17.28
N ALA A 140 18.49 0.81 -18.42
CA ALA A 140 19.92 0.56 -18.54
C ALA A 140 20.75 1.42 -17.59
N ARG A 141 20.42 2.71 -17.48
CA ARG A 141 21.08 3.65 -16.55
C ARG A 141 20.91 3.20 -15.10
N ASP A 142 19.70 2.84 -14.70
CA ASP A 142 19.39 2.49 -13.31
C ASP A 142 20.00 1.13 -12.94
N ILE A 143 20.04 0.16 -13.86
CA ILE A 143 20.75 -1.12 -13.68
C ILE A 143 22.26 -0.92 -13.54
N LEU A 144 22.86 -0.02 -14.34
CA LEU A 144 24.28 0.28 -14.24
C LEU A 144 24.62 0.96 -12.90
N ALA A 145 23.73 1.82 -12.41
CA ALA A 145 23.89 2.49 -11.13
C ALA A 145 23.70 1.54 -9.93
N ASP A 146 22.79 0.57 -10.04
CA ASP A 146 22.51 -0.42 -9.00
C ASP A 146 22.20 -1.81 -9.61
N PRO A 147 23.20 -2.71 -9.67
CA PRO A 147 23.00 -4.05 -10.22
C PRO A 147 21.95 -4.90 -9.50
N ARG A 148 21.56 -4.55 -8.26
CA ARG A 148 20.47 -5.24 -7.53
C ARG A 148 19.14 -5.16 -8.28
N MET A 149 18.99 -4.15 -9.14
CA MET A 149 17.86 -3.99 -10.05
C MET A 149 17.65 -5.20 -10.96
N LEU A 150 18.72 -5.87 -11.41
CA LEU A 150 18.60 -7.09 -12.23
C LEU A 150 17.92 -8.21 -11.44
N ALA A 151 18.30 -8.39 -10.17
CA ALA A 151 17.68 -9.38 -9.31
C ALA A 151 16.21 -9.06 -9.04
N MET A 152 15.90 -7.79 -8.77
CA MET A 152 14.51 -7.34 -8.58
C MET A 152 13.67 -7.59 -9.83
N LEU A 153 14.15 -7.20 -11.01
CA LEU A 153 13.44 -7.41 -12.28
C LEU A 153 13.29 -8.90 -12.61
N ALA A 154 14.30 -9.73 -12.32
CA ALA A 154 14.20 -11.17 -12.48
C ALA A 154 13.13 -11.77 -11.55
N LEU A 155 13.11 -11.36 -10.28
CA LEU A 155 12.09 -11.79 -9.31
C LEU A 155 10.68 -11.31 -9.70
N MET A 156 10.56 -10.22 -10.42
CA MET A 156 9.28 -9.64 -10.81
C MET A 156 8.75 -10.22 -12.14
N TYR A 157 9.62 -10.47 -13.12
CA TYR A 157 9.23 -10.79 -14.50
C TYR A 157 9.64 -12.17 -15.00
N LEU A 158 10.69 -12.79 -14.44
CA LEU A 158 11.26 -14.05 -14.94
C LEU A 158 10.83 -15.28 -14.12
N ARG A 159 9.71 -15.19 -13.40
CA ARG A 159 9.22 -16.30 -12.58
C ARG A 159 8.44 -17.32 -13.38
N MET A 160 8.43 -18.55 -12.85
CA MET A 160 7.57 -19.62 -13.35
C MET A 160 6.10 -19.16 -13.40
N PRO A 161 5.35 -19.50 -14.47
CA PRO A 161 3.95 -19.08 -14.64
C PRO A 161 3.04 -19.40 -13.46
N ASP A 162 3.28 -20.53 -12.77
CA ASP A 162 2.48 -20.97 -11.61
C ASP A 162 2.86 -20.29 -10.28
N SER A 163 3.89 -19.44 -10.27
CA SER A 163 4.29 -18.73 -9.06
C SER A 163 3.26 -17.70 -8.61
N ILE A 164 3.18 -17.44 -7.30
CA ILE A 164 2.22 -16.50 -6.71
C ILE A 164 2.34 -15.10 -7.36
N ALA A 165 3.56 -14.61 -7.56
CA ALA A 165 3.76 -13.30 -8.18
C ALA A 165 3.36 -13.26 -9.67
N ALA A 166 3.57 -14.35 -10.41
CA ALA A 166 3.09 -14.44 -11.79
C ALA A 166 1.55 -14.42 -11.85
N LYS A 167 0.90 -15.20 -10.99
CA LYS A 167 -0.57 -15.22 -10.86
C LYS A 167 -1.13 -13.85 -10.46
N LEU A 168 -0.53 -13.20 -9.47
CA LEU A 168 -0.87 -11.83 -9.07
C LEU A 168 -0.82 -10.85 -10.25
N ARG A 169 0.16 -10.99 -11.15
CA ARG A 169 0.30 -10.15 -12.35
C ARG A 169 -0.72 -10.49 -13.45
N MET A 170 -1.08 -11.77 -13.60
CA MET A 170 -1.87 -12.26 -14.73
C MET A 170 -3.39 -12.26 -14.49
N HIS A 171 -3.85 -12.43 -13.24
CA HIS A 171 -5.29 -12.53 -12.94
C HIS A 171 -6.09 -11.21 -12.92
N PRO A 172 -5.55 -10.03 -12.55
CA PRO A 172 -6.35 -8.81 -12.52
C PRO A 172 -6.54 -8.25 -13.93
N SER A 173 -7.53 -8.79 -14.65
CA SER A 173 -7.90 -8.34 -16.01
C SER A 173 -8.30 -6.86 -16.08
N TRP A 174 -8.84 -6.32 -14.99
CA TRP A 174 -9.33 -4.95 -14.86
C TRP A 174 -8.21 -3.92 -14.63
N ILE A 175 -7.02 -4.34 -14.20
CA ILE A 175 -5.85 -3.48 -14.02
C ILE A 175 -4.60 -4.16 -14.60
N PRO A 176 -4.42 -4.14 -15.94
CA PRO A 176 -3.27 -4.77 -16.57
C PRO A 176 -1.94 -4.21 -16.02
N LEU A 177 -1.14 -5.09 -15.42
CA LEU A 177 0.19 -4.78 -14.91
C LEU A 177 1.25 -5.07 -15.99
N ASN A 178 1.17 -4.31 -17.09
CA ASN A 178 2.05 -4.46 -18.24
C ASN A 178 3.21 -3.46 -18.22
N TYR A 179 4.23 -3.75 -19.03
CA TYR A 179 5.42 -2.89 -19.16
C TYR A 179 5.17 -1.67 -20.06
N ASP A 180 4.22 -1.76 -20.99
CA ASP A 180 3.96 -0.77 -22.04
C ASP A 180 2.76 0.13 -21.75
N THR A 181 1.91 -0.25 -20.78
CA THR A 181 0.74 0.53 -20.37
C THR A 181 0.80 0.88 -18.90
N VAL A 182 0.09 1.97 -18.54
CA VAL A 182 -0.17 2.32 -17.15
C VAL A 182 -1.68 2.36 -16.98
N ALA A 183 -2.25 1.31 -16.39
CA ALA A 183 -3.69 1.14 -16.23
C ALA A 183 -4.36 2.29 -15.45
N LEU A 184 -3.64 2.94 -14.55
CA LEU A 184 -4.13 4.11 -13.80
C LEU A 184 -4.27 5.39 -14.64
N ASN A 185 -3.84 5.38 -15.90
CA ASN A 185 -4.20 6.42 -16.87
C ASN A 185 -5.62 6.23 -17.43
N ASP A 186 -6.29 5.11 -17.16
CA ASP A 186 -7.66 4.89 -17.60
C ASP A 186 -8.64 5.53 -16.59
N PRO A 187 -9.52 6.47 -17.00
CA PRO A 187 -10.55 7.06 -16.14
C PRO A 187 -11.46 6.04 -15.47
N ASP A 188 -11.73 4.91 -16.13
CA ASP A 188 -12.59 3.87 -15.58
C ASP A 188 -11.89 3.13 -14.44
N VAL A 189 -10.57 2.91 -14.54
CA VAL A 189 -9.76 2.26 -13.50
C VAL A 189 -9.46 3.21 -12.34
N VAL A 190 -8.95 4.41 -12.62
CA VAL A 190 -8.54 5.36 -11.58
C VAL A 190 -9.71 5.89 -10.77
N SER A 191 -10.95 5.76 -11.25
CA SER A 191 -12.16 6.15 -10.53
C SER A 191 -12.74 5.07 -9.62
N LEU A 192 -12.13 3.88 -9.53
CA LEU A 192 -12.57 2.78 -8.66
C LEU A 192 -12.23 2.99 -7.18
N ASN A 193 -13.03 2.40 -6.28
CA ASN A 193 -12.82 2.50 -4.83
C ASN A 193 -11.76 1.49 -4.40
N MET A 194 -10.48 1.83 -4.62
CA MET A 194 -9.37 0.92 -4.41
C MET A 194 -8.28 1.58 -3.57
N GLY A 195 -8.40 1.47 -2.24
CA GLY A 195 -7.43 2.03 -1.29
C GLY A 195 -5.97 1.59 -1.51
N ALA A 196 -5.74 0.47 -2.20
CA ALA A 196 -4.40 -0.03 -2.52
C ALA A 196 -3.74 0.65 -3.74
N VAL A 197 -4.51 1.10 -4.74
CA VAL A 197 -3.95 1.48 -6.05
C VAL A 197 -4.53 2.73 -6.71
N THR A 198 -5.70 3.23 -6.30
CA THR A 198 -6.34 4.41 -6.93
C THR A 198 -6.18 5.70 -6.13
N GLY A 199 -5.19 5.76 -5.23
CA GLY A 199 -4.81 6.98 -4.54
C GLY A 199 -4.24 8.03 -5.50
N VAL A 200 -4.87 9.20 -5.59
CA VAL A 200 -4.40 10.33 -6.41
C VAL A 200 -4.17 11.54 -5.52
N GLY A 201 -3.03 12.19 -5.69
CA GLY A 201 -2.64 13.40 -4.96
C GLY A 201 -1.28 13.89 -5.41
N ASN A 202 -0.72 14.88 -4.69
CA ASN A 202 0.62 15.39 -4.93
C ASN A 202 1.50 15.28 -3.67
N ALA A 203 2.82 15.44 -3.85
CA ALA A 203 3.79 15.30 -2.76
C ALA A 203 3.48 16.20 -1.56
N ASP A 204 3.05 17.45 -1.81
CA ASP A 204 2.68 18.38 -0.74
C ASP A 204 1.52 17.85 0.12
N ASN A 205 0.44 17.40 -0.52
CA ASN A 205 -0.74 16.90 0.21
C ASN A 205 -0.45 15.58 0.94
N PHE A 206 0.35 14.68 0.37
CA PHE A 206 0.81 13.49 1.09
C PHE A 206 1.68 13.85 2.29
N ALA A 207 2.56 14.86 2.16
CA ALA A 207 3.38 15.33 3.27
C ALA A 207 2.54 16.00 4.36
N ARG A 208 1.56 16.83 3.99
CA ARG A 208 0.62 17.49 4.89
C ARG A 208 -0.23 16.47 5.65
N LEU A 209 -0.72 15.42 4.99
CA LEU A 209 -1.49 14.34 5.63
C LEU A 209 -0.73 13.74 6.82
N PHE A 210 0.55 13.38 6.62
CA PHE A 210 1.34 12.78 7.69
C PHE A 210 1.89 13.80 8.68
N SER A 211 1.98 15.08 8.29
CA SER A 211 2.25 16.17 9.24
C SER A 211 1.12 16.31 10.26
N LEU A 212 -0.15 16.17 9.84
CA LEU A 212 -1.32 16.13 10.72
C LEU A 212 -1.33 14.89 11.63
N ALA A 213 -0.73 13.77 11.19
CA ALA A 213 -0.55 12.61 12.06
C ALA A 213 0.53 12.88 13.11
N LEU A 214 1.64 13.52 12.71
CA LEU A 214 2.74 13.84 13.62
C LEU A 214 2.34 14.87 14.68
N ASP A 215 1.54 15.89 14.35
CA ASP A 215 1.12 16.95 15.30
C ASP A 215 -0.01 16.54 16.26
N GLY A 216 -0.57 15.34 16.08
CA GLY A 216 -1.64 14.83 16.91
C GLY A 216 -3.05 15.20 16.44
N THR A 217 -3.19 15.93 15.32
CA THR A 217 -4.50 16.37 14.80
C THR A 217 -5.29 15.23 14.19
N LEU A 218 -4.61 14.34 13.47
CA LEU A 218 -5.25 13.22 12.75
C LEU A 218 -5.43 11.98 13.63
N ILE A 219 -4.44 11.67 14.46
CA ILE A 219 -4.38 10.54 15.39
C ILE A 219 -3.68 10.99 16.67
N SER A 220 -4.01 10.40 17.82
CA SER A 220 -3.32 10.73 19.07
C SER A 220 -1.84 10.32 19.05
N ASN A 221 -1.05 10.96 19.92
CA ASN A 221 0.36 10.58 20.14
C ASN A 221 0.51 9.11 20.57
N ARG A 222 -0.48 8.54 21.28
CA ARG A 222 -0.48 7.13 21.65
C ARG A 222 -0.54 6.25 20.40
N THR A 223 -1.45 6.54 19.48
CA THR A 223 -1.55 5.77 18.24
C THR A 223 -0.36 6.02 17.32
N LEU A 224 0.18 7.24 17.27
CA LEU A 224 1.41 7.54 16.54
C LEU A 224 2.57 6.66 17.02
N GLN A 225 2.77 6.52 18.33
CA GLN A 225 3.79 5.63 18.89
C GLN A 225 3.57 4.16 18.55
N LEU A 226 2.31 3.70 18.48
CA LEU A 226 1.99 2.32 18.12
C LEU A 226 2.33 1.97 16.67
N ILE A 227 2.24 2.93 15.75
CA ILE A 227 2.57 2.73 14.33
C ILE A 227 4.02 3.09 14.00
N ALA A 228 4.75 3.77 14.90
CA ALA A 228 6.11 4.27 14.63
C ALA A 228 7.17 3.16 14.52
N GLN A 229 6.87 1.94 14.94
CA GLN A 229 7.82 0.82 14.96
C GLN A 229 7.27 -0.38 14.19
N PRO A 230 8.13 -1.13 13.47
CA PRO A 230 7.72 -2.34 12.79
C PRO A 230 7.38 -3.45 13.78
N THR A 231 6.35 -4.22 13.47
CA THR A 231 5.97 -5.45 14.21
C THR A 231 6.52 -6.70 13.53
N VAL A 232 6.93 -6.59 12.26
CA VAL A 232 7.59 -7.63 11.48
C VAL A 232 8.92 -7.08 10.98
N ALA A 233 9.96 -7.21 11.79
CA ALA A 233 11.32 -6.71 11.49
C ALA A 233 12.38 -7.79 11.30
N ASN A 234 12.15 -8.99 11.85
CA ASN A 234 13.08 -10.10 11.71
C ASN A 234 13.11 -10.60 10.26
N TRP A 235 14.26 -11.14 9.85
CA TRP A 235 14.40 -11.75 8.53
C TRP A 235 13.36 -12.86 8.34
N HIS A 236 12.68 -12.83 7.21
CA HIS A 236 11.72 -13.83 6.78
C HIS A 236 11.67 -13.84 5.25
N LEU A 237 11.28 -14.97 4.67
CA LEU A 237 11.02 -15.03 3.24
C LEU A 237 9.55 -14.68 2.96
N GLU A 238 9.35 -13.54 2.31
CA GLU A 238 8.02 -13.08 1.88
C GLU A 238 7.56 -13.91 0.67
N GLN A 239 6.36 -14.49 0.71
CA GLN A 239 5.87 -15.48 -0.26
C GLN A 239 5.68 -14.91 -1.68
N VAL A 240 5.44 -13.61 -1.82
CA VAL A 240 5.19 -12.94 -3.10
C VAL A 240 6.49 -12.37 -3.67
N VAL A 241 7.10 -11.39 -3.00
CA VAL A 241 8.27 -10.64 -3.46
C VAL A 241 9.57 -11.42 -3.28
N LEU A 242 9.59 -12.50 -2.47
CA LEU A 242 10.78 -13.28 -2.13
C LEU A 242 11.92 -12.43 -1.53
N TYR A 243 11.56 -11.37 -0.83
CA TYR A 243 12.49 -10.48 -0.15
C TYR A 243 11.95 -10.13 1.24
N PRO A 244 12.77 -10.07 2.30
CA PRO A 244 12.31 -9.69 3.63
C PRO A 244 11.83 -8.24 3.62
N LEU A 245 10.52 -8.03 3.80
CA LEU A 245 9.93 -6.71 3.85
C LEU A 245 9.60 -6.35 5.30
N VAL A 246 10.15 -5.24 5.79
CA VAL A 246 9.88 -4.76 7.15
C VAL A 246 8.52 -4.04 7.15
N LYS A 247 7.62 -4.48 8.04
CA LYS A 247 6.21 -4.08 8.07
C LYS A 247 5.71 -3.87 9.49
N GLY A 248 4.62 -3.13 9.63
CA GLY A 248 3.87 -3.04 10.89
C GLY A 248 2.67 -2.13 10.78
N ARG A 249 1.55 -2.56 11.39
CA ARG A 249 0.31 -1.76 11.51
C ARG A 249 -0.18 -1.13 10.19
N GLY A 250 0.08 -1.75 9.04
CA GLY A 250 -0.36 -1.31 7.71
C GLY A 250 0.68 -0.53 6.92
N PHE A 251 1.86 -0.31 7.51
CA PHE A 251 2.96 0.44 6.90
C PHE A 251 4.15 -0.46 6.60
N PHE A 252 4.97 0.03 5.67
CA PHE A 252 6.32 -0.47 5.43
C PHE A 252 7.33 0.40 6.16
N PHE A 253 8.53 -0.15 6.32
CA PHE A 253 9.62 0.53 6.98
C PHE A 253 10.87 0.46 6.14
N GLU A 254 11.48 1.61 5.91
CA GLU A 254 12.77 1.74 5.22
C GLU A 254 13.87 1.96 6.26
N PRO A 255 15.06 1.36 6.13
CA PRO A 255 16.18 1.64 7.02
C PRO A 255 16.52 3.13 7.06
N HIS A 256 16.75 3.65 8.25
CA HIS A 256 17.15 5.05 8.40
C HIS A 256 18.53 5.28 7.76
N PRO A 257 18.72 6.35 6.95
CA PRO A 257 19.95 6.56 6.19
C PRO A 257 21.20 6.83 7.04
N SER A 258 21.07 7.50 8.18
CA SER A 258 22.19 7.81 9.10
C SER A 258 22.19 7.07 10.45
N ILE A 259 21.07 6.54 10.92
CA ILE A 259 20.96 5.89 12.25
C ILE A 259 20.82 4.38 12.07
N LYS A 260 21.86 3.63 12.41
CA LYS A 260 21.87 2.17 12.28
C LYS A 260 20.80 1.53 13.17
N GLY A 261 19.93 0.72 12.56
CA GLY A 261 18.88 -0.03 13.27
C GLY A 261 17.59 0.77 13.52
N ALA A 262 17.56 2.05 13.17
CA ALA A 262 16.33 2.83 13.10
C ALA A 262 15.65 2.67 11.74
N TYR A 263 14.35 2.98 11.70
CA TYR A 263 13.53 2.88 10.50
C TYR A 263 12.72 4.16 10.28
N LEU A 264 12.41 4.43 9.01
CA LEU A 264 11.44 5.42 8.58
C LEU A 264 10.11 4.72 8.31
N LEU A 265 9.03 5.23 8.89
CA LEU A 265 7.67 4.76 8.66
C LEU A 265 7.19 5.22 7.29
N GLY A 266 6.56 4.36 6.50
CA GLY A 266 6.15 4.78 5.17
C GLY A 266 5.43 3.74 4.33
N HIS A 267 5.43 3.99 3.03
CA HIS A 267 5.04 3.01 2.03
C HIS A 267 5.72 3.32 0.68
N PRO A 268 6.43 2.36 0.07
CA PRO A 268 6.93 2.50 -1.30
C PRO A 268 5.79 2.29 -2.31
N GLY A 269 5.73 3.09 -3.35
CA GLY A 269 4.78 2.96 -4.44
C GLY A 269 5.39 2.34 -5.69
N TYR A 270 4.55 1.75 -6.53
CA TYR A 270 4.96 1.35 -7.88
C TYR A 270 5.49 2.57 -8.65
N GLY A 271 6.56 2.36 -9.43
CA GLY A 271 7.22 3.42 -10.18
C GLY A 271 8.06 4.39 -9.34
N GLY A 272 8.46 3.98 -8.13
CA GLY A 272 9.42 4.72 -7.31
C GLY A 272 8.85 5.86 -6.51
N GLN A 273 7.52 6.00 -6.47
CA GLN A 273 6.85 6.88 -5.52
C GLN A 273 7.17 6.42 -4.10
N SER A 274 7.28 7.34 -3.15
CA SER A 274 7.62 6.98 -1.77
C SER A 274 7.13 8.04 -0.81
N LEU A 275 6.63 7.60 0.33
CA LEU A 275 6.37 8.44 1.49
C LEU A 275 7.15 7.85 2.66
N ASN A 276 7.95 8.68 3.34
CA ASN A 276 8.68 8.31 4.54
C ASN A 276 8.53 9.36 5.62
N VAL A 277 8.44 8.89 6.86
CA VAL A 277 8.17 9.68 8.05
C VAL A 277 9.18 9.31 9.12
N ASP A 278 9.98 10.28 9.54
CA ASP A 278 10.82 10.21 10.73
C ASP A 278 10.01 10.79 11.90
N VAL A 279 9.45 9.90 12.72
CA VAL A 279 8.58 10.27 13.85
C VAL A 279 9.37 11.02 14.93
N GLU A 280 10.64 10.67 15.14
CA GLU A 280 11.48 11.29 16.17
C GLU A 280 11.85 12.72 15.79
N ARG A 281 12.26 12.95 14.53
CA ARG A 281 12.56 14.29 14.02
C ARG A 281 11.34 15.07 13.54
N ARG A 282 10.16 14.47 13.56
CA ARG A 282 8.90 15.04 13.05
C ARG A 282 9.03 15.52 11.59
N LEU A 283 9.66 14.70 10.77
CA LEU A 283 9.92 15.00 9.36
C LEU A 283 9.11 14.07 8.46
N VAL A 284 8.52 14.64 7.41
CA VAL A 284 7.85 13.90 6.35
C VAL A 284 8.52 14.20 5.01
N ILE A 285 8.83 13.15 4.26
CA ILE A 285 9.38 13.22 2.91
C ILE A 285 8.43 12.45 1.99
N ALA A 286 7.77 13.17 1.09
CA ALA A 286 6.93 12.60 0.05
C ALA A 286 7.54 12.84 -1.33
N TYR A 287 7.63 11.78 -2.12
CA TYR A 287 8.11 11.81 -3.50
C TYR A 287 7.08 11.15 -4.41
N VAL A 288 6.59 11.91 -5.38
CA VAL A 288 5.56 11.53 -6.35
C VAL A 288 6.06 11.96 -7.72
N SER A 289 5.92 11.10 -8.74
CA SER A 289 6.39 11.37 -10.09
C SER A 289 5.49 10.67 -11.10
N ASN A 290 5.13 11.36 -12.19
CA ASN A 290 4.36 10.76 -13.28
C ASN A 290 5.26 10.00 -14.28
N GLY A 291 6.55 10.35 -14.40
CA GLY A 291 7.53 9.47 -15.04
C GLY A 291 7.96 8.38 -14.07
N LEU A 292 7.37 7.19 -14.18
CA LEU A 292 7.66 6.07 -13.29
C LEU A 292 9.12 5.66 -13.38
N LYS A 293 9.71 5.30 -12.24
CA LYS A 293 11.10 4.89 -12.11
C LYS A 293 11.21 3.38 -12.15
N THR A 294 12.37 2.90 -12.58
CA THR A 294 12.63 1.46 -12.68
C THR A 294 12.59 0.80 -11.30
N GLY A 295 13.22 1.43 -10.30
CA GLY A 295 13.30 0.94 -8.93
C GLY A 295 12.23 1.51 -8.00
N THR A 296 11.97 0.79 -6.91
CA THR A 296 11.12 1.23 -5.80
C THR A 296 11.91 1.22 -4.48
N GLY A 297 11.46 2.02 -3.50
CA GLY A 297 12.11 2.15 -2.19
C GLY A 297 13.61 2.44 -2.28
N GLU A 298 14.42 1.61 -1.63
CA GLU A 298 15.90 1.70 -1.58
C GLU A 298 16.58 1.61 -2.96
N MET A 299 15.89 1.10 -3.98
CA MET A 299 16.43 0.99 -5.34
C MET A 299 15.97 2.13 -6.26
N CYS A 300 15.12 3.04 -5.78
CA CYS A 300 14.72 4.22 -6.54
C CYS A 300 15.77 5.33 -6.41
N SER A 301 16.72 5.40 -7.35
CA SER A 301 17.86 6.33 -7.26
C SER A 301 17.46 7.81 -7.14
N ALA A 302 16.37 8.23 -7.80
CA ALA A 302 15.89 9.61 -7.76
C ALA A 302 15.41 9.98 -6.35
N TYR A 303 14.56 9.16 -5.75
CA TYR A 303 14.05 9.33 -4.41
C TYR A 303 15.18 9.22 -3.36
N GLN A 304 16.04 8.19 -3.46
CA GLN A 304 17.14 7.97 -2.53
C GLN A 304 18.12 9.15 -2.44
N ARG A 305 18.39 9.83 -3.56
CA ARG A 305 19.22 11.04 -3.56
C ARG A 305 18.56 12.17 -2.77
N ILE A 306 17.25 12.36 -2.93
CA ILE A 306 16.49 13.38 -2.18
C ILE A 306 16.53 13.04 -0.69
N LEU A 307 16.18 11.80 -0.33
CA LEU A 307 16.18 11.30 1.04
C LEU A 307 17.51 11.59 1.73
N ARG A 308 18.62 11.09 1.17
CA ARG A 308 19.95 11.25 1.76
C ARG A 308 20.38 12.70 1.83
N THR A 309 20.03 13.52 0.83
CA THR A 309 20.37 14.95 0.85
C THR A 309 19.64 15.67 1.98
N VAL A 310 18.37 15.35 2.22
CA VAL A 310 17.62 15.92 3.35
C VAL A 310 18.29 15.54 4.67
N PHE A 311 18.59 14.26 4.88
CA PHE A 311 19.25 13.80 6.11
C PHE A 311 20.65 14.41 6.31
N ASN A 312 21.44 14.55 5.24
CA ASN A 312 22.75 15.21 5.32
C ASN A 312 22.70 16.69 5.69
N VAL A 313 21.55 17.36 5.53
CA VAL A 313 21.38 18.79 5.86
C VAL A 313 20.87 18.97 7.29
N ILE A 314 20.11 18.02 7.81
CA ILE A 314 19.48 18.10 9.14
C ILE A 314 20.27 17.36 10.24
N ASP A 315 21.19 16.48 9.86
CA ASP A 315 22.16 15.82 10.75
C ASP A 315 23.38 16.70 11.01
#